data_AF-A0A814NNI0-F1
#
_entry.id   AF-A0A814NNI0-F1
#
_cell.length_a   1.000
_cell.length_b   1.000
_cell.length_c   1.000
_cell.angle_alpha   90.00
_cell.angle_beta   90.00
_cell.angle_gamma   90.00
#
_symmetry.space_group_name_H-M   'P 1'
#
loop_
_entity.id
_entity.type
_entity.pdbx_description
1 polymer ?
#
loop_
_entity_poly.entity_id
_entity_poly.type
_entity_poly.pdbx_seq_one_letter_code
_entity_poly.pdbx_strand_id
1 'polypeptide(L)'
;MILPLFILFINFIVVVHGVHFNGGTITWAPIDPYDNSSSVNITITQSYAWAYPTITCANDVPITTSGRSTQNWNLTCVVDCSTDGGYRTKPIDILTDCSAVFSSLGIMTSERSHNMTLYSGAHFYLANVGSAWVALNSPAESGLEWSIVTFIDLRMRSDGFINTPPVASVVSPQYAIVNETIQINIPVSDINEGDDVRCRWATYTAGYRRRKRSDTEGYFYEGVAENKEIMHVRKKRSCASGCTSGDKCTNSECLGTTCGHPKCTDACCDYVITTTGMPTNYTTTIDTPGTLKSTSLYPHQQAIDECGGICYPGSVPNGTTLSSCTITFTGLIPNTWYAVAVQVEDFINDTSTVAMSSVPVQFLIYVLPQPTCSKAPIITSDISCLQVQVGVNMSFNLYVTNLCNTSVATITDLISSGITDIIDNGLTDSPTNSSLSYVTYTWTPQSNDIGLQEMCAVAYTSQMVQSSPFCVTFTVQNSSVTCVTTTTTTESTTTSTSTTTATSSTTSTTTSVTITTATTSSKAYI
;
A
#
# COMPACT_ATOMS: atom_id res chain seq x y z
N MET A 1 42.53 -5.38 -28.83
CA MET A 1 42.23 -4.26 -27.91
C MET A 1 40.75 -3.81 -27.92
N ILE A 2 39.87 -4.39 -28.74
CA ILE A 2 38.44 -4.01 -28.83
C ILE A 2 37.55 -4.91 -27.95
N LEU A 3 37.94 -6.18 -27.76
CA LEU A 3 37.21 -7.16 -26.95
C LEU A 3 37.11 -6.83 -25.44
N PRO A 4 38.15 -6.32 -24.74
CA PRO A 4 38.01 -5.99 -23.32
C PRO A 4 37.16 -4.74 -23.09
N LEU A 5 37.05 -3.83 -24.07
CA LEU A 5 36.17 -2.66 -23.99
C LEU A 5 34.69 -3.06 -24.11
N PHE A 6 34.40 -4.08 -24.92
CA PHE A 6 33.04 -4.62 -25.11
C PHE A 6 32.53 -5.36 -23.87
N ILE A 7 33.40 -6.10 -23.17
CA ILE A 7 33.08 -6.77 -21.91
C ILE A 7 32.85 -5.74 -20.80
N LEU A 8 33.60 -4.64 -20.78
CA LEU A 8 33.39 -3.53 -19.84
C LEU A 8 32.07 -2.79 -20.12
N PHE A 9 31.67 -2.66 -21.39
CA PHE A 9 30.38 -2.09 -21.79
C PHE A 9 29.20 -3.02 -21.45
N ILE A 10 29.32 -4.33 -21.65
CA ILE A 10 28.29 -5.31 -21.27
C ILE A 10 28.16 -5.45 -19.75
N ASN A 11 29.25 -5.31 -18.99
CA ASN A 11 29.20 -5.22 -17.53
C ASN A 11 28.69 -3.85 -17.01
N PHE A 12 28.73 -2.79 -17.84
CA PHE A 12 28.06 -1.52 -17.52
C PHE A 12 26.57 -1.50 -17.90
N ILE A 13 26.12 -2.46 -18.71
CA ILE A 13 24.71 -2.84 -18.81
C ILE A 13 24.41 -3.80 -17.64
N VAL A 14 24.71 -3.37 -16.41
CA VAL A 14 23.88 -3.80 -15.30
C VAL A 14 22.54 -3.17 -15.63
N VAL A 15 21.59 -4.01 -16.05
CA VAL A 15 20.20 -3.58 -16.10
C VAL A 15 19.90 -3.04 -14.72
N VAL A 16 19.78 -1.71 -14.63
CA VAL A 16 19.24 -1.03 -13.47
C VAL A 16 17.77 -1.45 -13.47
N HIS A 17 17.48 -2.69 -13.06
CA HIS A 17 16.14 -3.12 -12.69
C HIS A 17 15.84 -2.24 -11.49
N GLY A 18 15.23 -1.10 -11.81
CA GLY A 18 15.18 0.02 -10.88
C GLY A 18 14.63 -0.46 -9.57
N VAL A 19 15.25 -0.04 -8.49
CA VAL A 19 14.76 -0.23 -7.14
C VAL A 19 13.80 0.94 -6.94
N HIS A 20 12.51 0.76 -7.26
CA HIS A 20 11.63 1.92 -7.47
C HIS A 20 10.20 1.80 -6.97
N PHE A 21 9.72 0.61 -6.63
CA PHE A 21 8.39 0.45 -6.06
C PHE A 21 8.44 0.51 -4.53
N ASN A 22 7.59 1.36 -3.93
CA ASN A 22 7.56 1.64 -2.49
C ASN A 22 6.22 1.27 -1.82
N GLY A 23 5.34 0.58 -2.55
CA GLY A 23 4.03 0.14 -2.08
C GLY A 23 2.86 0.81 -2.80
N GLY A 24 1.65 0.55 -2.31
CA GLY A 24 0.42 1.05 -2.89
C GLY A 24 -0.82 0.26 -2.46
N THR A 25 -1.93 0.58 -3.10
CA THR A 25 -3.24 -0.05 -2.93
C THR A 25 -3.98 -0.12 -4.27
N ILE A 26 -4.90 -1.08 -4.38
CA ILE A 26 -5.90 -1.14 -5.45
C ILE A 26 -7.26 -1.34 -4.78
N THR A 27 -8.17 -0.40 -4.98
CA THR A 27 -9.55 -0.47 -4.50
C THR A 27 -10.52 -0.53 -5.66
N TRP A 28 -11.75 -0.92 -5.38
CA TRP A 28 -12.84 -0.87 -6.35
C TRP A 28 -14.14 -0.48 -5.66
N ALA A 29 -15.16 -0.07 -6.39
CA ALA A 29 -16.52 0.08 -5.85
C ALA A 29 -17.55 0.01 -6.97
N PRO A 30 -18.75 -0.53 -6.76
CA PRO A 30 -19.85 -0.37 -7.70
C PRO A 30 -20.27 1.11 -7.74
N ILE A 31 -20.53 1.63 -8.94
CA ILE A 31 -21.04 3.01 -9.10
C ILE A 31 -22.45 3.13 -8.50
N ASP A 32 -23.26 2.09 -8.67
CA ASP A 32 -24.54 1.92 -8.00
C ASP A 32 -24.58 0.54 -7.32
N PRO A 33 -24.45 0.47 -5.99
CA PRO A 33 -24.54 -0.79 -5.25
C PRO A 33 -25.88 -1.52 -5.43
N TYR A 34 -26.94 -0.82 -5.82
CA TYR A 34 -28.28 -1.42 -6.00
C TYR A 34 -28.56 -1.86 -7.44
N ASP A 35 -27.57 -1.76 -8.33
CA ASP A 35 -27.71 -2.18 -9.72
C ASP A 35 -28.02 -3.69 -9.81
N ASN A 36 -29.17 -4.01 -10.37
CA ASN A 36 -29.67 -5.37 -10.56
C ASN A 36 -29.65 -5.81 -12.03
N SER A 37 -29.00 -5.04 -12.89
CA SER A 37 -28.86 -5.36 -14.30
C SER A 37 -27.86 -6.52 -14.50
N SER A 38 -27.81 -7.06 -15.72
CA SER A 38 -26.86 -8.13 -16.07
C SER A 38 -25.39 -7.68 -16.08
N SER A 39 -25.13 -6.37 -15.94
CA SER A 39 -23.81 -5.78 -16.07
C SER A 39 -23.67 -4.59 -15.12
N VAL A 40 -22.74 -4.67 -14.20
CA VAL A 40 -22.54 -3.68 -13.15
C VAL A 40 -21.39 -2.76 -13.55
N ASN A 41 -21.59 -1.45 -13.42
CA ASN A 41 -20.51 -0.49 -13.56
C ASN A 41 -19.75 -0.35 -12.25
N ILE A 42 -18.44 -0.46 -12.32
CA ILE A 42 -17.53 -0.30 -11.18
C ILE A 42 -16.47 0.75 -11.48
N THR A 43 -15.94 1.36 -10.44
CA THR A 43 -14.72 2.16 -10.47
C THR A 43 -13.60 1.36 -9.84
N ILE A 44 -12.44 1.26 -10.49
CA ILE A 44 -11.21 0.71 -9.91
C ILE A 44 -10.22 1.85 -9.72
N THR A 45 -9.68 2.00 -8.51
CA THR A 45 -8.71 3.04 -8.18
C THR A 45 -7.38 2.40 -7.82
N GLN A 46 -6.31 2.83 -8.50
CA GLN A 46 -4.94 2.39 -8.30
C GLN A 46 -4.16 3.53 -7.68
N SER A 47 -3.48 3.29 -6.56
CA SER A 47 -2.63 4.29 -5.90
C SER A 47 -1.27 3.67 -5.55
N TYR A 48 -0.18 4.26 -6.03
CA TYR A 48 1.16 3.69 -5.94
C TYR A 48 2.16 4.71 -5.39
N ALA A 49 3.13 4.21 -4.62
CA ALA A 49 4.28 4.96 -4.15
C ALA A 49 5.54 4.51 -4.90
N TRP A 50 6.33 5.48 -5.36
CA TRP A 50 7.55 5.24 -6.13
C TRP A 50 8.75 5.98 -5.55
N ALA A 51 9.95 5.47 -5.82
CA ALA A 51 11.19 6.16 -5.49
C ALA A 51 11.40 7.37 -6.42
N TYR A 52 11.52 8.55 -5.83
CA TYR A 52 11.82 9.81 -6.50
C TYR A 52 13.29 10.19 -6.27
N PRO A 53 14.02 10.72 -7.29
CA PRO A 53 13.59 11.03 -8.65
C PRO A 53 13.78 9.85 -9.64
N THR A 54 13.94 8.61 -9.15
CA THR A 54 14.10 7.43 -10.02
C THR A 54 12.91 7.22 -10.95
N ILE A 55 11.70 7.48 -10.43
CA ILE A 55 10.48 7.64 -11.20
C ILE A 55 10.15 9.13 -11.25
N THR A 56 9.94 9.63 -12.47
CA THR A 56 9.56 11.01 -12.71
C THR A 56 8.07 11.18 -12.43
N CYS A 57 7.75 12.19 -11.63
CA CYS A 57 6.37 12.64 -11.46
C CYS A 57 5.87 13.28 -12.75
N ALA A 58 4.89 12.63 -13.39
CA ALA A 58 4.19 13.09 -14.58
C ALA A 58 2.85 12.34 -14.68
N ASN A 59 2.08 12.58 -15.74
CA ASN A 59 0.96 11.70 -16.09
C ASN A 59 1.49 10.37 -16.65
N ASP A 60 0.68 9.31 -16.65
CA ASP A 60 1.05 7.99 -17.18
C ASP A 60 2.36 7.41 -16.60
N VAL A 61 2.50 7.44 -15.28
CA VAL A 61 3.61 6.81 -14.54
C VAL A 61 3.46 5.28 -14.59
N PRO A 62 4.54 4.51 -14.85
CA PRO A 62 5.94 4.95 -14.93
C PRO A 62 6.47 5.24 -16.34
N ILE A 63 5.66 5.12 -17.41
CA ILE A 63 6.17 5.15 -18.78
C ILE A 63 6.67 6.51 -19.25
N THR A 64 6.24 7.58 -18.60
CA THR A 64 6.75 8.95 -18.82
C THR A 64 8.13 9.19 -18.21
N THR A 65 8.62 8.27 -17.37
CA THR A 65 10.01 8.30 -16.92
C THR A 65 10.94 7.89 -18.06
N SER A 66 12.02 8.65 -18.26
CA SER A 66 13.00 8.38 -19.31
C SER A 66 13.55 6.94 -19.22
N GLY A 67 13.55 6.22 -20.35
CA GLY A 67 13.99 4.83 -20.45
C GLY A 67 12.98 3.77 -20.01
N ARG A 68 11.74 4.15 -19.65
CA ARG A 68 10.70 3.24 -19.15
C ARG A 68 9.44 3.16 -20.02
N SER A 69 9.48 3.66 -21.26
CA SER A 69 8.31 3.69 -22.16
C SER A 69 7.66 2.34 -22.46
N THR A 70 8.35 1.23 -22.19
CA THR A 70 7.85 -0.15 -22.39
C THR A 70 7.22 -0.78 -21.15
N GLN A 71 7.15 -0.05 -20.02
CA GLN A 71 6.63 -0.55 -18.74
C GLN A 71 5.12 -0.31 -18.56
N ASN A 72 4.37 -0.25 -19.67
CA ASN A 72 2.92 -0.27 -19.61
C ASN A 72 2.44 -1.72 -19.66
N TRP A 73 1.80 -2.16 -18.58
CA TRP A 73 1.18 -3.46 -18.46
C TRP A 73 -0.26 -3.33 -18.00
N ASN A 74 -1.01 -4.42 -18.10
CA ASN A 74 -2.36 -4.47 -17.57
C ASN A 74 -2.40 -5.08 -16.17
N LEU A 75 -3.34 -4.62 -15.35
CA LEU A 75 -3.71 -5.36 -14.16
C LEU A 75 -4.12 -6.78 -14.56
N THR A 76 -3.55 -7.74 -13.86
CA THR A 76 -3.65 -9.15 -14.22
C THR A 76 -4.62 -9.84 -13.29
N CYS A 77 -5.58 -10.56 -13.85
CA CYS A 77 -6.36 -11.49 -13.06
C CYS A 77 -5.47 -12.67 -12.64
N VAL A 78 -5.37 -12.90 -11.33
CA VAL A 78 -4.46 -13.91 -10.75
C VAL A 78 -5.18 -15.15 -10.28
N VAL A 79 -6.41 -15.02 -9.75
CA VAL A 79 -7.24 -16.13 -9.26
C VAL A 79 -8.70 -15.95 -9.65
N ASP A 80 -9.38 -17.07 -9.87
CA ASP A 80 -10.80 -17.15 -10.27
C ASP A 80 -11.13 -16.40 -11.57
N CYS A 81 -10.18 -16.39 -12.51
CA CYS A 81 -10.33 -15.66 -13.78
C CYS A 81 -11.38 -16.22 -14.75
N SER A 82 -12.05 -17.32 -14.41
CA SER A 82 -13.24 -17.79 -15.15
C SER A 82 -14.49 -17.00 -14.80
N THR A 83 -14.50 -16.32 -13.66
CA THR A 83 -15.60 -15.54 -13.12
C THR A 83 -15.27 -14.04 -13.13
N ASP A 84 -14.40 -13.62 -14.06
CA ASP A 84 -13.87 -12.25 -14.18
C ASP A 84 -14.85 -11.23 -14.77
N GLY A 85 -16.11 -11.62 -15.01
CA GLY A 85 -17.14 -10.74 -15.55
C GLY A 85 -16.81 -10.15 -16.92
N GLY A 86 -15.90 -10.75 -17.70
CA GLY A 86 -15.47 -10.23 -19.00
C GLY A 86 -14.24 -9.31 -18.93
N TYR A 87 -13.63 -9.12 -17.75
CA TYR A 87 -12.44 -8.30 -17.55
C TYR A 87 -11.33 -8.62 -18.56
N ARG A 88 -11.05 -9.90 -18.82
CA ARG A 88 -9.99 -10.33 -19.75
C ARG A 88 -10.14 -9.78 -21.17
N THR A 89 -11.35 -9.41 -21.60
CA THR A 89 -11.58 -8.86 -22.94
C THR A 89 -11.23 -7.37 -23.03
N LYS A 90 -11.24 -6.65 -21.91
CA LYS A 90 -10.96 -5.21 -21.81
C LYS A 90 -10.22 -4.90 -20.50
N PRO A 91 -8.99 -5.43 -20.34
CA PRO A 91 -8.22 -5.20 -19.14
C PRO A 91 -7.77 -3.74 -19.04
N ILE A 92 -7.63 -3.24 -17.82
CA ILE A 92 -7.13 -1.88 -17.55
C ILE A 92 -5.62 -1.90 -17.35
N ASP A 93 -4.96 -0.83 -17.74
CA ASP A 93 -3.52 -0.68 -17.55
C ASP A 93 -3.14 -0.31 -16.10
N ILE A 94 -1.86 -0.46 -15.77
CA ILE A 94 -1.30 -0.09 -14.47
C ILE A 94 -0.92 1.40 -14.38
N LEU A 95 -1.20 2.18 -15.43
CA LEU A 95 -0.73 3.55 -15.48
C LEU A 95 -1.52 4.41 -14.51
N THR A 96 -0.80 5.30 -13.84
CA THR A 96 -1.36 6.24 -12.87
C THR A 96 -0.84 7.65 -13.16
N ASP A 97 -1.47 8.66 -12.60
CA ASP A 97 -1.03 10.05 -12.72
C ASP A 97 -0.35 10.49 -11.44
N CYS A 98 0.76 11.22 -11.55
CA CYS A 98 1.44 11.73 -10.37
C CYS A 98 0.48 12.58 -9.54
N SER A 99 0.38 12.26 -8.25
CA SER A 99 -0.45 12.95 -7.28
C SER A 99 0.40 13.90 -6.43
N ALA A 100 1.54 13.44 -5.91
CA ALA A 100 2.43 14.27 -5.09
C ALA A 100 3.90 13.83 -5.17
N VAL A 101 4.81 14.76 -4.82
CA VAL A 101 6.25 14.52 -4.71
C VAL A 101 6.76 15.01 -3.37
N PHE A 102 7.46 14.14 -2.66
CA PHE A 102 8.14 14.42 -1.39
C PHE A 102 9.64 14.27 -1.61
N SER A 103 10.24 15.31 -2.19
CA SER A 103 11.64 15.28 -2.63
C SER A 103 12.63 15.04 -1.49
N SER A 104 12.34 15.56 -0.28
CA SER A 104 13.16 15.35 0.91
C SER A 104 13.20 13.88 1.36
N LEU A 105 12.12 13.15 1.09
CA LEU A 105 11.95 11.74 1.41
C LEU A 105 12.36 10.81 0.25
N GLY A 106 12.63 11.38 -0.93
CA GLY A 106 12.91 10.61 -2.14
C GLY A 106 11.71 9.77 -2.58
N ILE A 107 10.48 10.26 -2.39
CA ILE A 107 9.25 9.53 -2.68
C ILE A 107 8.30 10.36 -3.53
N MET A 108 7.56 9.70 -4.41
CA MET A 108 6.40 10.28 -5.07
C MET A 108 5.22 9.32 -4.99
N THR A 109 4.01 9.86 -5.07
CA THR A 109 2.77 9.07 -5.16
C THR A 109 2.08 9.34 -6.49
N SER A 110 1.38 8.32 -7.00
CA SER A 110 0.57 8.44 -8.19
C SER A 110 -0.74 7.70 -8.02
N GLU A 111 -1.81 8.21 -8.61
CA GLU A 111 -3.15 7.65 -8.52
C GLU A 111 -3.89 7.74 -9.86
N ARG A 112 -4.77 6.78 -10.13
CA ARG A 112 -5.76 6.88 -11.20
C ARG A 112 -6.98 6.02 -10.92
N SER A 113 -8.14 6.53 -11.28
CA SER A 113 -9.41 5.80 -11.24
C SER A 113 -9.89 5.49 -12.66
N HIS A 114 -10.42 4.29 -12.87
CA HIS A 114 -10.97 3.86 -14.15
C HIS A 114 -12.35 3.23 -13.96
N ASN A 115 -13.32 3.69 -14.75
CA ASN A 115 -14.66 3.11 -14.76
C ASN A 115 -14.71 1.98 -15.78
N MET A 116 -15.24 0.83 -15.38
CA MET A 116 -15.45 -0.30 -16.28
C MET A 116 -16.74 -1.05 -15.96
N THR A 117 -17.21 -1.83 -16.93
CA THR A 117 -18.40 -2.66 -16.79
C THR A 117 -18.02 -4.12 -16.74
N LEU A 118 -18.53 -4.84 -15.75
CA LEU A 118 -18.37 -6.29 -15.58
C LEU A 118 -19.74 -6.96 -15.53
N TYR A 119 -19.83 -8.23 -15.91
CA TYR A 119 -21.07 -8.98 -15.73
C TYR A 119 -21.43 -9.14 -14.25
N SER A 120 -22.73 -9.07 -13.94
CA SER A 120 -23.26 -9.30 -12.59
C SER A 120 -22.76 -10.63 -12.01
N GLY A 121 -22.38 -10.65 -10.73
CA GLY A 121 -21.87 -11.86 -10.07
C GLY A 121 -20.41 -12.21 -10.37
N ALA A 122 -19.67 -11.34 -11.06
CA ALA A 122 -18.22 -11.49 -11.19
C ALA A 122 -17.54 -11.57 -9.83
N HIS A 123 -16.60 -12.49 -9.65
CA HIS A 123 -15.83 -12.63 -8.42
C HIS A 123 -14.46 -13.20 -8.74
N PHE A 124 -13.40 -12.42 -8.52
CA PHE A 124 -12.05 -12.76 -8.94
C PHE A 124 -10.99 -11.87 -8.26
N TYR A 125 -9.73 -12.29 -8.35
CA TYR A 125 -8.61 -11.54 -7.81
C TYR A 125 -7.86 -10.82 -8.92
N LEU A 126 -7.65 -9.52 -8.73
CA LEU A 126 -6.95 -8.64 -9.66
C LEU A 126 -5.68 -8.12 -9.01
N ALA A 127 -4.58 -8.06 -9.76
CA ALA A 127 -3.30 -7.67 -9.22
C ALA A 127 -2.42 -6.80 -10.12
N ASN A 128 -1.65 -5.91 -9.49
CA ASN A 128 -0.43 -5.33 -10.05
C ASN A 128 0.78 -6.08 -9.50
N VAL A 129 1.62 -6.61 -10.40
CA VAL A 129 2.78 -7.44 -10.04
C VAL A 129 4.05 -6.92 -10.72
N GLY A 130 5.19 -7.09 -10.05
CA GLY A 130 6.49 -6.77 -10.62
C GLY A 130 7.65 -7.20 -9.72
N SER A 131 8.89 -6.84 -10.09
CA SER A 131 10.12 -7.45 -9.55
C SER A 131 11.20 -6.44 -9.13
N ALA A 132 10.78 -5.26 -8.70
CA ALA A 132 11.64 -4.10 -8.54
C ALA A 132 11.23 -3.25 -7.30
N TRP A 133 10.86 -3.95 -6.23
CA TRP A 133 10.69 -3.36 -4.90
C TRP A 133 11.97 -2.61 -4.49
N VAL A 134 11.81 -1.59 -3.64
CA VAL A 134 12.97 -0.98 -2.97
C VAL A 134 13.76 -2.04 -2.20
N ALA A 135 15.08 -1.88 -2.07
CA ALA A 135 15.90 -2.82 -1.33
C ALA A 135 15.56 -2.75 0.17
N LEU A 136 15.38 -3.91 0.81
CA LEU A 136 14.93 -4.03 2.21
C LEU A 136 15.98 -4.71 3.09
N ASN A 137 15.85 -4.59 4.41
CA ASN A 137 16.61 -5.35 5.42
C ASN A 137 18.12 -5.06 5.53
N SER A 138 18.77 -5.74 6.47
CA SER A 138 20.22 -5.70 6.73
C SER A 138 20.77 -7.14 6.85
N PRO A 139 21.55 -7.63 5.87
CA PRO A 139 21.99 -6.93 4.66
C PRO A 139 20.83 -6.66 3.68
N ALA A 140 21.01 -5.64 2.84
CA ALA A 140 19.98 -5.24 1.89
C ALA A 140 19.71 -6.34 0.85
N GLU A 141 18.45 -6.74 0.73
CA GLU A 141 17.94 -7.63 -0.31
C GLU A 141 17.33 -6.81 -1.44
N SER A 142 17.79 -7.04 -2.67
CA SER A 142 17.35 -6.31 -3.87
C SER A 142 16.64 -7.23 -4.86
N GLY A 143 15.85 -6.63 -5.75
CA GLY A 143 15.09 -7.38 -6.78
C GLY A 143 13.89 -8.16 -6.23
N LEU A 144 13.37 -7.74 -5.07
CA LEU A 144 12.17 -8.34 -4.48
C LEU A 144 10.95 -8.09 -5.39
N GLU A 145 10.05 -9.07 -5.40
CA GLU A 145 8.79 -9.01 -6.14
C GLU A 145 7.72 -8.26 -5.33
N TRP A 146 6.88 -7.46 -6.00
CA TRP A 146 5.65 -6.94 -5.41
C TRP A 146 4.45 -7.63 -6.05
N SER A 147 3.38 -7.73 -5.28
CA SER A 147 2.09 -8.18 -5.76
C SER A 147 1.00 -7.49 -4.94
N ILE A 148 0.30 -6.54 -5.54
CA ILE A 148 -0.81 -5.82 -4.91
C ILE A 148 -2.09 -6.46 -5.39
N VAL A 149 -2.68 -7.33 -4.57
CA VAL A 149 -3.84 -8.16 -4.93
C VAL A 149 -5.09 -7.66 -4.24
N THR A 150 -6.12 -7.31 -5.02
CA THR A 150 -7.47 -7.01 -4.53
C THR A 150 -8.43 -8.13 -4.93
N PHE A 151 -9.45 -8.36 -4.07
CA PHE A 151 -10.55 -9.26 -4.36
C PHE A 151 -11.79 -8.45 -4.76
N ILE A 152 -12.27 -8.66 -5.98
CA ILE A 152 -13.50 -8.07 -6.52
C ILE A 152 -14.63 -9.10 -6.40
N ASP A 153 -15.77 -8.70 -5.84
CA ASP A 153 -16.98 -9.53 -5.74
C ASP A 153 -18.26 -8.73 -5.99
N LEU A 154 -18.86 -8.96 -7.15
CA LEU A 154 -20.10 -8.32 -7.61
C LEU A 154 -21.32 -9.23 -7.42
N ARG A 155 -21.22 -10.26 -6.58
CA ARG A 155 -22.39 -11.07 -6.21
C ARG A 155 -23.27 -10.25 -5.27
N MET A 156 -24.57 -10.31 -5.52
CA MET A 156 -25.56 -9.66 -4.66
C MET A 156 -25.49 -10.28 -3.26
N ARG A 157 -25.45 -9.43 -2.24
CA ARG A 157 -25.50 -9.83 -0.83
C ARG A 157 -26.91 -10.30 -0.47
N SER A 158 -27.05 -10.92 0.70
CA SER A 158 -28.34 -11.39 1.21
C SER A 158 -29.31 -10.27 1.57
N ASP A 159 -28.80 -9.06 1.83
CA ASP A 159 -29.56 -7.84 2.14
C ASP A 159 -30.00 -7.07 0.88
N GLY A 160 -29.59 -7.49 -0.31
CA GLY A 160 -30.15 -7.04 -1.59
C GLY A 160 -29.38 -5.93 -2.31
N PHE A 161 -28.13 -5.65 -1.92
CA PHE A 161 -27.22 -4.78 -2.67
C PHE A 161 -25.84 -5.45 -2.88
N ILE A 162 -25.03 -4.90 -3.78
CA ILE A 162 -23.67 -5.35 -4.08
C ILE A 162 -22.72 -4.78 -3.03
N ASN A 163 -21.76 -5.58 -2.61
CA ASN A 163 -20.75 -5.15 -1.65
C ASN A 163 -19.99 -3.90 -2.10
N THR A 164 -19.81 -2.93 -1.20
CA THR A 164 -18.89 -1.82 -1.39
C THR A 164 -17.69 -2.06 -0.49
N PRO A 165 -16.49 -2.35 -1.03
CA PRO A 165 -15.36 -2.74 -0.19
C PRO A 165 -14.90 -1.59 0.71
N PRO A 166 -14.18 -1.91 1.80
CA PRO A 166 -13.69 -0.91 2.74
C PRO A 166 -12.64 -0.02 2.06
N VAL A 167 -12.57 1.22 2.49
CA VAL A 167 -11.51 2.14 2.08
C VAL A 167 -10.36 2.00 3.09
N ALA A 168 -9.16 1.74 2.56
CA ALA A 168 -7.94 1.70 3.35
C ALA A 168 -6.74 2.22 2.56
N SER A 169 -5.99 3.14 3.16
CA SER A 169 -4.75 3.66 2.60
C SER A 169 -3.81 4.10 3.71
N VAL A 170 -2.50 3.96 3.51
CA VAL A 170 -1.47 4.42 4.44
C VAL A 170 -0.45 5.20 3.65
N VAL A 171 0.00 6.33 4.21
CA VAL A 171 1.09 7.11 3.62
C VAL A 171 2.38 6.29 3.69
N SER A 172 2.98 5.99 2.54
CA SER A 172 4.30 5.39 2.47
C SER A 172 5.36 6.51 2.36
N PRO A 173 6.40 6.52 3.20
CA PRO A 173 6.75 5.54 4.22
C PRO A 173 6.30 6.01 5.61
N GLN A 174 6.31 5.09 6.56
CA GLN A 174 6.21 5.37 7.99
C GLN A 174 7.61 5.43 8.61
N TYR A 175 7.78 6.16 9.70
CA TYR A 175 9.07 6.37 10.35
C TYR A 175 9.10 5.86 11.77
N ALA A 176 10.15 5.12 12.13
CA ALA A 176 10.42 4.66 13.47
C ALA A 176 11.80 5.13 13.92
N ILE A 177 11.94 5.66 15.14
CA ILE A 177 13.27 5.90 15.72
C ILE A 177 13.83 4.55 16.20
N VAL A 178 15.12 4.33 15.99
CA VAL A 178 15.80 3.10 16.43
C VAL A 178 15.56 2.83 17.93
N ASN A 179 15.23 1.59 18.26
CA ASN A 179 14.87 1.10 19.60
C ASN A 179 13.60 1.71 20.22
N GLU A 180 12.84 2.52 19.47
CA GLU A 180 11.54 3.01 19.91
C GLU A 180 10.41 2.17 19.30
N THR A 181 9.43 1.81 20.12
CA THR A 181 8.22 1.14 19.65
C THR A 181 7.23 2.18 19.17
N ILE A 182 6.78 2.04 17.93
CA ILE A 182 5.71 2.87 17.35
C ILE A 182 4.46 2.04 17.10
N GLN A 183 3.32 2.72 17.06
CA GLN A 183 2.06 2.17 16.60
C GLN A 183 1.67 2.86 15.30
N ILE A 184 1.54 2.08 14.23
CA ILE A 184 1.09 2.55 12.92
C ILE A 184 -0.35 2.08 12.76
N ASN A 185 -1.29 3.03 12.80
CA ASN A 185 -2.70 2.74 12.54
C ASN A 185 -2.97 2.75 11.04
N ILE A 186 -3.56 1.69 10.52
CA ILE A 186 -4.10 1.65 9.15
C ILE A 186 -5.52 2.21 9.22
N PRO A 187 -5.79 3.41 8.68
CA PRO A 187 -7.14 3.95 8.68
C PRO A 187 -7.99 3.06 7.77
N VAL A 188 -9.10 2.59 8.32
CA VAL A 188 -10.09 1.78 7.62
C VAL A 188 -11.46 2.40 7.83
N SER A 189 -12.24 2.47 6.77
CA SER A 189 -13.65 2.85 6.84
C SER A 189 -14.47 1.98 5.91
N ASP A 190 -15.70 1.73 6.30
CA ASP A 190 -16.67 1.01 5.49
C ASP A 190 -18.01 1.73 5.54
N ILE A 191 -18.66 1.79 4.39
CA ILE A 191 -19.95 2.46 4.19
C ILE A 191 -21.11 1.49 4.41
N ASN A 192 -20.88 0.18 4.37
CA ASN A 192 -21.91 -0.82 4.56
C ASN A 192 -22.20 -1.02 6.06
N GLU A 193 -23.45 -0.76 6.46
CA GLU A 193 -23.84 -0.80 7.87
C GLU A 193 -23.90 -2.25 8.38
N GLY A 194 -23.20 -2.51 9.49
CA GLY A 194 -23.20 -3.83 10.15
C GLY A 194 -22.08 -4.77 9.69
N ASP A 195 -21.32 -4.37 8.68
CA ASP A 195 -20.13 -5.10 8.23
C ASP A 195 -18.99 -4.96 9.26
N ASP A 196 -18.12 -5.97 9.28
CA ASP A 196 -16.96 -6.07 10.16
C ASP A 196 -15.68 -6.07 9.33
N VAL A 197 -14.87 -5.03 9.51
CA VAL A 197 -13.62 -4.83 8.79
C VAL A 197 -12.45 -5.35 9.62
N ARG A 198 -11.65 -6.23 9.03
CA ARG A 198 -10.51 -6.87 9.70
C ARG A 198 -9.24 -6.74 8.87
N CYS A 199 -8.13 -6.50 9.56
CA CYS A 199 -6.81 -6.52 8.94
C CYS A 199 -6.07 -7.82 9.25
N ARG A 200 -5.40 -8.38 8.23
CA ARG A 200 -4.44 -9.48 8.39
C ARG A 200 -3.19 -9.23 7.56
N TRP A 201 -2.09 -9.88 7.92
CA TRP A 201 -0.93 -9.89 7.05
C TRP A 201 -1.29 -10.49 5.69
N ALA A 202 -0.75 -9.90 4.62
CA ALA A 202 -0.80 -10.49 3.30
C ALA A 202 0.03 -11.79 3.30
N THR A 203 -0.44 -12.79 2.56
CA THR A 203 0.15 -14.14 2.58
C THR A 203 0.43 -14.68 1.19
N TYR A 204 1.35 -15.64 1.14
CA TYR A 204 1.48 -16.54 0.00
C TYR A 204 0.69 -17.81 0.27
N THR A 205 -0.36 -18.05 -0.51
CA THR A 205 -1.14 -19.30 -0.51
C THR A 205 -0.67 -20.20 -1.64
N ALA A 206 -0.07 -21.33 -1.29
CA ALA A 206 0.41 -22.30 -2.26
C ALA A 206 -0.74 -22.90 -3.07
N GLY A 207 -0.51 -23.09 -4.37
CA GLY A 207 -1.50 -23.66 -5.30
C GLY A 207 -0.84 -24.08 -6.62
N TYR A 208 -1.64 -24.54 -7.58
CA TYR A 208 -1.13 -24.88 -8.91
C TYR A 208 -0.74 -23.59 -9.64
N ARG A 209 0.57 -23.31 -9.70
CA ARG A 209 1.12 -22.20 -10.49
C ARG A 209 0.75 -22.44 -11.96
N ARG A 210 0.00 -21.53 -12.59
CA ARG A 210 0.19 -21.33 -14.03
C ARG A 210 1.65 -20.91 -14.20
N ARG A 211 2.39 -21.62 -15.06
CA ARG A 211 3.78 -21.25 -15.37
C ARG A 211 3.84 -19.75 -15.66
N LYS A 212 4.81 -19.10 -14.99
CA LYS A 212 5.30 -17.75 -15.21
C LYS A 212 5.21 -17.41 -16.70
N ARG A 213 4.68 -16.22 -17.02
CA ARG A 213 4.63 -15.72 -18.40
C ARG A 213 6.06 -15.63 -18.91
N SER A 214 6.40 -16.54 -19.81
CA SER A 214 7.71 -16.71 -20.43
C SER A 214 7.91 -15.65 -21.51
N ASP A 215 8.19 -14.41 -21.12
CA ASP A 215 8.74 -13.40 -22.06
C ASP A 215 10.01 -12.71 -21.53
N THR A 216 10.52 -13.10 -20.34
CA THR A 216 11.78 -12.56 -19.77
C THR A 216 12.74 -13.62 -19.21
N GLU A 217 12.59 -14.90 -19.56
CA GLU A 217 13.62 -15.92 -19.31
C GLU A 217 14.19 -16.45 -20.63
N GLY A 218 14.99 -15.61 -21.26
CA GLY A 218 16.00 -16.03 -22.23
C GLY A 218 17.30 -15.34 -21.84
N TYR A 219 18.32 -16.14 -21.51
CA TYR A 219 19.70 -15.74 -21.19
C TYR A 219 19.96 -15.21 -19.78
N PHE A 220 19.98 -16.07 -18.75
CA PHE A 220 20.92 -15.89 -17.63
C PHE A 220 21.09 -17.17 -16.77
N TYR A 221 21.48 -18.29 -17.38
CA TYR A 221 22.12 -19.40 -16.66
C TYR A 221 23.16 -20.07 -17.54
N GLU A 222 24.18 -19.33 -17.95
CA GLU A 222 25.44 -19.93 -18.36
C GLU A 222 26.59 -18.96 -18.08
N GLY A 223 27.40 -19.30 -17.07
CA GLY A 223 28.71 -18.67 -16.86
C GLY A 223 28.85 -17.78 -15.62
N VAL A 224 28.75 -18.34 -14.40
CA VAL A 224 29.73 -18.11 -13.32
C VAL A 224 29.80 -19.38 -12.46
N ALA A 225 30.44 -20.40 -12.99
CA ALA A 225 31.15 -21.35 -12.17
C ALA A 225 32.54 -20.75 -11.94
N GLU A 226 32.77 -20.13 -10.78
CA GLU A 226 34.03 -20.20 -10.04
C GLU A 226 33.96 -19.39 -8.73
N ASN A 227 34.31 -20.09 -7.64
CA ASN A 227 34.69 -19.58 -6.33
C ASN A 227 33.67 -18.80 -5.48
N LYS A 228 32.75 -19.54 -4.86
CA LYS A 228 32.49 -19.38 -3.42
C LYS A 228 32.43 -20.76 -2.76
N GLU A 229 33.37 -21.00 -1.84
CA GLU A 229 33.32 -22.10 -0.88
C GLU A 229 32.02 -22.01 -0.09
N ILE A 230 31.02 -22.78 -0.50
CA ILE A 230 29.86 -23.11 0.33
C ILE A 230 30.25 -24.39 1.06
N MET A 231 30.28 -24.32 2.40
CA MET A 231 30.30 -25.50 3.25
C MET A 231 29.19 -26.48 2.81
N HIS A 232 29.59 -27.56 2.15
CA HIS A 232 28.72 -28.69 1.87
C HIS A 232 28.38 -29.41 3.19
N VAL A 233 27.28 -29.01 3.83
CA VAL A 233 26.49 -29.97 4.59
C VAL A 233 25.71 -30.80 3.57
N ARG A 234 26.35 -31.87 3.09
CA ARG A 234 25.79 -32.89 2.22
C ARG A 234 24.66 -33.61 2.98
N LYS A 235 23.42 -33.13 2.90
CA LYS A 235 22.26 -34.00 3.18
C LYS A 235 22.19 -35.01 2.03
N LYS A 236 22.67 -36.23 2.27
CA LYS A 236 22.39 -37.39 1.42
C LYS A 236 20.88 -37.45 1.20
N ARG A 237 20.43 -37.39 -0.06
CA ARG A 237 19.05 -37.81 -0.40
C ARG A 237 18.99 -39.31 -0.13
N SER A 238 18.21 -39.73 0.86
CA SER A 238 17.97 -41.14 1.15
C SER A 238 16.87 -41.63 0.21
N CYS A 239 17.19 -42.54 -0.72
CA CYS A 239 16.17 -43.27 -1.46
C CYS A 239 15.42 -44.19 -0.47
N ALA A 240 14.11 -44.35 -0.63
CA ALA A 240 13.30 -45.20 0.25
C ALA A 240 13.73 -46.68 0.21
N SER A 241 14.28 -47.13 -0.93
CA SER A 241 14.86 -48.47 -1.10
C SER A 241 16.34 -48.55 -0.69
N GLY A 242 17.06 -47.42 -0.61
CA GLY A 242 18.53 -47.40 -0.46
C GLY A 242 19.30 -47.61 -1.77
N CYS A 243 18.66 -48.11 -2.84
CA CYS A 243 19.28 -48.36 -4.14
C CYS A 243 19.43 -47.08 -4.98
N THR A 244 20.67 -46.71 -5.30
CA THR A 244 21.02 -45.48 -6.03
C THR A 244 21.62 -45.78 -7.41
N SER A 245 21.71 -44.74 -8.25
CA SER A 245 22.30 -44.84 -9.59
C SER A 245 23.69 -45.47 -9.56
N GLY A 246 23.88 -46.56 -10.30
CA GLY A 246 25.12 -47.32 -10.41
C GLY A 246 25.20 -48.60 -9.57
N ASP A 247 24.30 -48.79 -8.60
CA ASP A 247 24.25 -49.98 -7.76
C ASP A 247 23.86 -51.21 -8.57
N LYS A 248 24.51 -52.36 -8.28
CA LYS A 248 24.14 -53.64 -8.90
C LYS A 248 22.80 -54.08 -8.33
N CYS A 249 21.89 -54.48 -9.20
CA CYS A 249 20.54 -54.89 -8.80
C CYS A 249 20.49 -56.21 -8.02
N THR A 250 21.63 -56.90 -7.90
CA THR A 250 21.82 -58.06 -7.01
C THR A 250 22.20 -57.67 -5.58
N ASN A 251 22.35 -56.37 -5.28
CA ASN A 251 22.64 -55.88 -3.94
C ASN A 251 21.41 -56.01 -3.04
N SER A 252 21.61 -56.33 -1.76
CA SER A 252 20.52 -56.52 -0.78
C SER A 252 19.63 -55.29 -0.63
N GLU A 253 20.19 -54.09 -0.86
CA GLU A 253 19.48 -52.81 -0.82
C GLU A 253 18.64 -52.53 -2.08
N CYS A 254 18.78 -53.32 -3.15
CA CYS A 254 18.00 -53.17 -4.38
C CYS A 254 16.90 -54.24 -4.52
N LEU A 255 16.75 -55.15 -3.55
CA LEU A 255 15.73 -56.20 -3.57
C LEU A 255 14.32 -55.59 -3.46
N GLY A 256 13.47 -55.88 -4.46
CA GLY A 256 12.12 -55.33 -4.55
C GLY A 256 12.01 -54.04 -5.38
N THR A 257 13.08 -53.60 -6.03
CA THR A 257 13.05 -52.46 -6.96
C THR A 257 13.01 -52.88 -8.44
N THR A 258 12.41 -52.06 -9.31
CA THR A 258 12.36 -52.31 -10.77
C THR A 258 13.68 -51.93 -11.45
N CYS A 259 14.65 -52.85 -11.43
CA CYS A 259 15.87 -52.73 -12.21
C CYS A 259 15.69 -53.33 -13.62
N GLY A 260 15.64 -52.49 -14.66
CA GLY A 260 15.51 -52.94 -16.06
C GLY A 260 16.77 -53.59 -16.65
N HIS A 261 17.93 -53.46 -16.00
CA HIS A 261 19.25 -53.90 -16.48
C HIS A 261 20.20 -54.15 -15.28
N PRO A 262 21.41 -54.73 -15.44
CA PRO A 262 22.23 -55.21 -14.30
C PRO A 262 22.64 -54.16 -13.25
N LYS A 263 22.38 -52.86 -13.50
CA LYS A 263 22.58 -51.76 -12.56
C LYS A 263 21.41 -50.77 -12.60
N CYS A 264 21.14 -50.09 -11.48
CA CYS A 264 20.17 -49.00 -11.40
C CYS A 264 20.67 -47.80 -12.22
N THR A 265 19.86 -47.28 -13.15
CA THR A 265 20.23 -46.14 -14.00
C THR A 265 19.65 -44.82 -13.51
N ASP A 266 18.55 -44.86 -12.76
CA ASP A 266 17.87 -43.67 -12.24
C ASP A 266 18.43 -43.23 -10.89
N ALA A 267 18.11 -41.99 -10.49
CA ALA A 267 18.60 -41.41 -9.24
C ALA A 267 18.15 -42.22 -7.99
N CYS A 268 16.98 -42.85 -8.05
CA CYS A 268 16.49 -43.88 -7.13
C CYS A 268 15.69 -44.91 -7.93
N CYS A 269 15.90 -46.21 -7.71
CA CYS A 269 15.08 -47.25 -8.35
C CYS A 269 13.77 -47.47 -7.56
N ASP A 270 12.63 -47.42 -8.27
CA ASP A 270 11.27 -47.50 -7.70
C ASP A 270 10.96 -48.88 -7.08
N TYR A 271 10.21 -48.88 -5.97
CA TYR A 271 9.83 -50.07 -5.22
C TYR A 271 8.55 -50.72 -5.78
N VAL A 272 8.55 -52.03 -5.97
CA VAL A 272 7.38 -52.78 -6.42
C VAL A 272 6.42 -52.99 -5.24
N ILE A 273 5.39 -52.16 -5.13
CA ILE A 273 4.30 -52.39 -4.16
C ILE A 273 3.40 -53.51 -4.71
N THR A 274 3.49 -54.71 -4.13
CA THR A 274 2.51 -55.78 -4.36
C THR A 274 1.23 -55.45 -3.58
N THR A 275 0.27 -54.79 -4.22
CA THR A 275 -1.07 -54.59 -3.67
C THR A 275 -1.93 -55.83 -3.93
N THR A 276 -2.19 -56.62 -2.88
CA THR A 276 -3.28 -57.60 -2.91
C THR A 276 -4.54 -56.93 -2.37
N GLY A 277 -5.53 -56.78 -3.24
CA GLY A 277 -6.93 -56.57 -2.83
C GLY A 277 -7.50 -55.16 -3.02
N MET A 278 -7.74 -54.74 -4.26
CA MET A 278 -9.01 -54.12 -4.67
C MET A 278 -9.14 -54.08 -6.21
N PRO A 279 -10.36 -54.19 -6.78
CA PRO A 279 -10.56 -54.54 -8.18
C PRO A 279 -10.57 -53.33 -9.13
N THR A 280 -9.64 -53.37 -10.09
CA THR A 280 -9.79 -53.10 -11.54
C THR A 280 -10.76 -52.03 -12.03
N ASN A 281 -10.24 -50.88 -12.48
CA ASN A 281 -10.12 -50.57 -13.93
C ASN A 281 -9.47 -49.19 -14.13
N TYR A 282 -8.14 -49.18 -14.28
CA TYR A 282 -7.44 -48.05 -14.90
C TYR A 282 -7.09 -48.45 -16.33
N THR A 283 -7.82 -47.88 -17.29
CA THR A 283 -7.40 -47.85 -18.69
C THR A 283 -6.43 -46.69 -18.84
N THR A 284 -5.14 -46.99 -18.99
CA THR A 284 -4.16 -46.02 -19.51
C THR A 284 -4.45 -45.78 -20.98
N THR A 285 -4.94 -44.59 -21.34
CA THR A 285 -4.86 -44.11 -22.72
C THR A 285 -3.61 -43.26 -22.88
N ILE A 286 -2.75 -43.73 -23.78
CA ILE A 286 -1.61 -43.03 -24.36
C ILE A 286 -2.12 -41.74 -25.02
N ASP A 287 -1.58 -40.60 -24.61
CA ASP A 287 -1.91 -39.29 -25.16
C ASP A 287 -1.46 -39.18 -26.62
N THR A 288 -2.42 -38.93 -27.50
CA THR A 288 -2.17 -38.50 -28.88
C THR A 288 -2.18 -36.97 -28.92
N PRO A 289 -1.22 -36.30 -29.57
CA PRO A 289 -1.15 -34.84 -29.58
C PRO A 289 -2.34 -34.22 -30.33
N GLY A 290 -3.09 -33.37 -29.63
CA GLY A 290 -4.12 -32.52 -30.23
C GLY A 290 -5.56 -32.86 -29.82
N THR A 291 -5.92 -32.66 -28.54
CA THR A 291 -7.32 -32.41 -28.18
C THR A 291 -7.43 -31.72 -26.82
N LEU A 292 -8.20 -30.62 -26.78
CA LEU A 292 -8.59 -29.91 -25.56
C LEU A 292 -9.50 -30.80 -24.71
N LYS A 293 -9.19 -30.99 -23.42
CA LYS A 293 -10.18 -31.43 -22.42
C LYS A 293 -10.06 -30.67 -21.11
N SER A 294 -11.09 -29.86 -20.88
CA SER A 294 -11.63 -29.53 -19.56
C SER A 294 -11.83 -30.80 -18.74
N THR A 295 -11.29 -30.82 -17.52
CA THR A 295 -11.68 -31.78 -16.48
C THR A 295 -11.85 -31.02 -15.16
N SER A 296 -13.11 -30.65 -14.89
CA SER A 296 -13.59 -30.36 -13.54
C SER A 296 -13.66 -31.67 -12.76
N LEU A 297 -13.06 -31.74 -11.57
CA LEU A 297 -13.51 -32.55 -10.40
C LEU A 297 -12.55 -32.51 -9.18
N TYR A 298 -11.51 -31.67 -9.21
CA TYR A 298 -10.80 -31.24 -8.00
C TYR A 298 -10.73 -29.70 -8.03
N PRO A 299 -10.97 -28.98 -6.92
CA PRO A 299 -10.68 -27.56 -6.86
C PRO A 299 -9.16 -27.40 -6.95
N HIS A 300 -8.65 -27.23 -8.16
CA HIS A 300 -7.28 -26.83 -8.39
C HIS A 300 -7.13 -25.40 -7.89
N GLN A 301 -6.80 -25.26 -6.60
CA GLN A 301 -6.55 -23.96 -5.99
C GLN A 301 -5.40 -23.28 -6.73
N GLN A 302 -5.69 -22.15 -7.37
CA GLN A 302 -4.68 -21.32 -8.01
C GLN A 302 -3.86 -20.66 -6.90
N ALA A 303 -2.54 -20.56 -7.06
CA ALA A 303 -1.71 -19.92 -6.04
C ALA A 303 -2.05 -18.43 -5.96
N ILE A 304 -2.27 -17.91 -4.75
CA ILE A 304 -2.45 -16.48 -4.49
C ILE A 304 -1.16 -15.98 -3.84
N ASP A 305 -0.56 -14.94 -4.42
CA ASP A 305 0.60 -14.27 -3.85
C ASP A 305 0.25 -12.82 -3.56
N GLU A 306 -0.11 -12.51 -2.31
CA GLU A 306 -0.61 -11.19 -1.90
C GLU A 306 0.50 -10.21 -1.47
N CYS A 307 1.74 -10.71 -1.35
CA CYS A 307 2.87 -9.98 -0.79
C CYS A 307 4.14 -10.08 -1.65
N GLY A 308 4.19 -10.98 -2.64
CA GLY A 308 5.38 -11.19 -3.45
C GLY A 308 6.59 -11.56 -2.58
N GLY A 309 7.65 -10.76 -2.69
CA GLY A 309 8.88 -10.90 -1.92
C GLY A 309 8.84 -10.27 -0.52
N ILE A 310 7.74 -9.62 -0.10
CA ILE A 310 7.69 -8.83 1.14
C ILE A 310 6.74 -9.40 2.20
N CYS A 311 6.53 -10.71 2.20
CA CYS A 311 5.64 -11.38 3.15
C CYS A 311 6.16 -11.37 4.60
N TYR A 312 5.25 -11.16 5.56
CA TYR A 312 5.51 -11.37 6.98
C TYR A 312 5.84 -12.85 7.25
N PRO A 313 6.76 -13.19 8.17
CA PRO A 313 7.51 -12.30 9.07
C PRO A 313 8.87 -11.82 8.53
N GLY A 314 9.24 -12.16 7.29
CA GLY A 314 10.60 -11.91 6.78
C GLY A 314 10.90 -10.44 6.43
N SER A 315 9.85 -9.65 6.19
CA SER A 315 9.95 -8.26 5.75
C SER A 315 9.99 -7.23 6.87
N VAL A 316 9.87 -7.65 8.14
CA VAL A 316 9.85 -6.80 9.34
C VAL A 316 10.63 -7.45 10.50
N PRO A 317 11.06 -6.70 11.53
CA PRO A 317 11.73 -7.27 12.70
C PRO A 317 10.85 -8.27 13.47
N ASN A 318 11.50 -9.26 14.10
CA ASN A 318 10.83 -10.21 14.97
C ASN A 318 10.15 -9.48 16.15
N GLY A 319 8.93 -9.89 16.48
CA GLY A 319 8.10 -9.25 17.51
C GLY A 319 7.18 -8.15 16.98
N THR A 320 7.24 -7.81 15.68
CA THR A 320 6.23 -6.95 15.05
C THR A 320 4.87 -7.66 15.07
N THR A 321 3.81 -6.97 15.48
CA THR A 321 2.45 -7.53 15.58
C THR A 321 1.43 -6.66 14.87
N LEU A 322 0.36 -7.28 14.37
CA LEU A 322 -0.82 -6.61 13.81
C LEU A 322 -2.05 -7.00 14.66
N SER A 323 -2.74 -6.02 15.22
CA SER A 323 -3.99 -6.20 15.97
C SER A 323 -4.92 -5.03 15.69
N SER A 324 -6.18 -5.30 15.37
CA SER A 324 -7.19 -4.26 15.10
C SER A 324 -6.70 -3.19 14.12
N CYS A 325 -6.12 -3.63 12.99
CA CYS A 325 -5.54 -2.74 11.97
C CYS A 325 -4.41 -1.81 12.47
N THR A 326 -3.88 -2.05 13.67
CA THR A 326 -2.72 -1.33 14.22
C THR A 326 -1.50 -2.24 14.24
N ILE A 327 -0.42 -1.76 13.63
CA ILE A 327 0.88 -2.44 13.63
C ILE A 327 1.71 -1.89 14.79
N THR A 328 2.19 -2.77 15.65
CA THR A 328 3.19 -2.45 16.67
C THR A 328 4.56 -2.86 16.15
N PHE A 329 5.45 -1.90 15.99
CA PHE A 329 6.74 -2.08 15.33
C PHE A 329 7.88 -1.49 16.17
N THR A 330 9.03 -2.17 16.21
CA THR A 330 10.26 -1.68 16.83
C THR A 330 11.43 -1.88 15.87
N GLY A 331 12.03 -0.79 15.42
CA GLY A 331 13.20 -0.82 14.53
C GLY A 331 14.49 -0.98 15.32
N LEU A 332 15.23 -2.08 15.13
CA LEU A 332 16.47 -2.34 15.90
C LEU A 332 17.75 -1.90 15.20
N ILE A 333 17.67 -1.65 13.89
CA ILE A 333 18.83 -1.31 13.05
C ILE A 333 18.56 0.05 12.40
N PRO A 334 19.36 1.09 12.69
CA PRO A 334 19.17 2.40 12.09
C PRO A 334 19.50 2.37 10.58
N ASN A 335 18.92 3.32 9.84
CA ASN A 335 19.05 3.47 8.39
C ASN A 335 18.61 2.24 7.59
N THR A 336 17.60 1.51 8.09
CA THR A 336 17.11 0.26 7.46
C THR A 336 15.67 0.44 6.99
N TRP A 337 15.38 -0.09 5.80
CA TRP A 337 14.05 -0.16 5.22
C TRP A 337 13.40 -1.52 5.52
N TYR A 338 12.14 -1.48 5.93
CA TYR A 338 11.26 -2.63 6.07
C TYR A 338 10.02 -2.40 5.21
N ALA A 339 9.35 -3.46 4.81
CA ALA A 339 8.11 -3.36 4.05
C ALA A 339 6.98 -4.09 4.76
N VAL A 340 5.79 -3.53 4.64
CA VAL A 340 4.56 -4.07 5.20
C VAL A 340 3.62 -4.39 4.06
N ALA A 341 3.00 -5.57 4.11
CA ALA A 341 1.91 -5.96 3.23
C ALA A 341 0.76 -6.51 4.08
N VAL A 342 -0.39 -5.84 4.01
CA VAL A 342 -1.62 -6.16 4.76
C VAL A 342 -2.78 -6.28 3.78
N GLN A 343 -3.74 -7.13 4.13
CA GLN A 343 -5.05 -7.20 3.49
C GLN A 343 -6.09 -6.66 4.47
N VAL A 344 -6.88 -5.69 4.02
CA VAL A 344 -8.06 -5.17 4.74
C VAL A 344 -9.26 -5.87 4.15
N GLU A 345 -9.82 -6.79 4.91
CA GLU A 345 -10.92 -7.65 4.52
C GLU A 345 -12.21 -7.17 5.14
N ASP A 346 -13.29 -7.30 4.39
CA ASP A 346 -14.62 -6.94 4.81
C ASP A 346 -15.51 -8.18 4.86
N PHE A 347 -16.26 -8.28 5.94
CA PHE A 347 -17.11 -9.39 6.31
C PHE A 347 -18.51 -8.86 6.62
N ILE A 348 -19.54 -9.58 6.18
CA ILE A 348 -20.95 -9.19 6.39
C ILE A 348 -21.37 -9.04 7.87
N ASN A 349 -20.56 -9.57 8.80
CA ASN A 349 -20.67 -9.37 10.25
C ASN A 349 -19.47 -10.01 10.98
N ASP A 350 -19.42 -9.79 12.29
CA ASP A 350 -18.43 -10.29 13.25
C ASP A 350 -18.32 -11.83 13.33
N THR A 351 -19.32 -12.57 12.87
CA THR A 351 -19.28 -14.05 12.86
C THR A 351 -18.86 -14.66 11.53
N SER A 352 -18.83 -13.88 10.44
CA SER A 352 -18.48 -14.39 9.12
C SER A 352 -17.00 -14.77 9.05
N THR A 353 -16.73 -15.88 8.35
CA THR A 353 -15.38 -16.40 8.09
C THR A 353 -14.96 -16.27 6.64
N VAL A 354 -15.83 -15.71 5.78
CA VAL A 354 -15.56 -15.52 4.35
C VAL A 354 -15.64 -14.03 4.07
N ALA A 355 -14.54 -13.46 3.60
CA ALA A 355 -14.48 -12.06 3.19
C ALA A 355 -15.27 -11.86 1.89
N MET A 356 -16.03 -10.77 1.83
CA MET A 356 -16.75 -10.32 0.62
C MET A 356 -15.84 -9.52 -0.30
N SER A 357 -14.83 -8.87 0.27
CA SER A 357 -13.85 -8.10 -0.47
C SER A 357 -12.53 -8.01 0.30
N SER A 358 -11.46 -7.64 -0.42
CA SER A 358 -10.15 -7.45 0.18
C SER A 358 -9.39 -6.33 -0.53
N VAL A 359 -8.89 -5.37 0.25
CA VAL A 359 -8.08 -4.25 -0.21
C VAL A 359 -6.64 -4.41 0.26
N PRO A 360 -5.66 -4.49 -0.66
CA PRO A 360 -4.25 -4.58 -0.33
C PRO A 360 -3.70 -3.23 0.13
N VAL A 361 -2.95 -3.22 1.21
CA VAL A 361 -2.19 -2.05 1.66
C VAL A 361 -0.73 -2.44 1.79
N GLN A 362 0.12 -1.89 0.92
CA GLN A 362 1.56 -2.06 0.98
C GLN A 362 2.27 -0.72 1.18
N PHE A 363 3.21 -0.66 2.11
CA PHE A 363 3.99 0.55 2.39
C PHE A 363 5.33 0.21 3.06
N LEU A 364 6.18 1.22 3.17
CA LEU A 364 7.50 1.11 3.78
C LEU A 364 7.54 1.62 5.21
N ILE A 365 8.43 1.05 6.02
CA ILE A 365 8.85 1.63 7.30
C ILE A 365 10.36 1.90 7.23
N TYR A 366 10.77 3.13 7.51
CA TYR A 366 12.18 3.50 7.63
C TYR A 366 12.57 3.66 9.10
N VAL A 367 13.65 2.97 9.50
CA VAL A 367 14.20 3.10 10.85
C VAL A 367 15.25 4.20 10.86
N LEU A 368 14.95 5.29 11.55
CA LEU A 368 15.80 6.43 11.72
C LEU A 368 16.85 6.18 12.81
N PRO A 369 18.06 6.74 12.66
CA PRO A 369 19.00 6.82 13.78
C PRO A 369 18.40 7.66 14.91
N GLN A 370 18.93 7.51 16.13
CA GLN A 370 18.50 8.35 17.25
C GLN A 370 18.74 9.82 16.89
N PRO A 371 17.68 10.67 16.87
CA PRO A 371 17.86 12.07 16.59
C PRO A 371 18.58 12.74 17.76
N THR A 372 19.44 13.71 17.46
CA THR A 372 20.09 14.52 18.50
C THR A 372 19.11 15.49 19.17
N CYS A 373 17.99 15.81 18.50
CA CYS A 373 16.87 16.51 19.09
C CYS A 373 15.57 15.77 18.78
N SER A 374 14.89 15.26 19.81
CA SER A 374 13.64 14.50 19.69
C SER A 374 12.37 15.36 19.78
N LYS A 375 12.50 16.69 19.79
CA LYS A 375 11.32 17.58 19.89
C LYS A 375 10.61 17.67 18.54
N ALA A 376 9.39 17.16 18.49
CA ALA A 376 8.53 17.23 17.32
C ALA A 376 8.21 18.69 16.94
N PRO A 377 8.17 19.03 15.63
CA PRO A 377 7.70 20.32 15.17
C PRO A 377 6.20 20.49 15.45
N ILE A 378 5.75 21.74 15.54
CA ILE A 378 4.32 22.08 15.77
C ILE A 378 3.78 22.78 14.53
N ILE A 379 2.62 22.34 14.05
CA ILE A 379 1.89 22.96 12.95
C ILE A 379 0.79 23.88 13.51
N THR A 380 0.64 25.06 12.92
CA THR A 380 -0.41 26.05 13.20
C THR A 380 -0.91 26.67 11.89
N SER A 381 -2.03 27.40 11.89
CA SER A 381 -2.62 27.98 10.67
C SER A 381 -3.10 29.42 10.89
N ASP A 382 -3.12 30.24 9.84
CA ASP A 382 -3.76 31.58 9.82
C ASP A 382 -5.23 31.55 9.37
N ILE A 383 -5.79 30.35 9.18
CA ILE A 383 -7.14 30.17 8.64
C ILE A 383 -8.16 30.81 9.57
N SER A 384 -8.81 31.85 9.06
CA SER A 384 -9.88 32.57 9.73
C SER A 384 -11.27 32.16 9.24
N CYS A 385 -11.36 31.44 8.12
CA CYS A 385 -12.62 31.04 7.51
C CYS A 385 -12.58 29.60 7.01
N LEU A 386 -13.46 28.77 7.58
CA LEU A 386 -13.62 27.36 7.19
C LEU A 386 -14.75 27.17 6.17
N GLN A 387 -15.55 28.19 5.89
CA GLN A 387 -16.59 28.13 4.87
C GLN A 387 -16.05 28.65 3.54
N VAL A 388 -16.23 27.87 2.49
CA VAL A 388 -15.62 28.12 1.18
C VAL A 388 -16.67 27.98 0.08
N GLN A 389 -16.53 28.75 -0.99
CA GLN A 389 -17.50 28.79 -2.08
C GLN A 389 -16.98 28.02 -3.29
N VAL A 390 -17.85 27.23 -3.92
CA VAL A 390 -17.56 26.58 -5.21
C VAL A 390 -17.14 27.63 -6.26
N GLY A 391 -16.05 27.35 -6.97
CA GLY A 391 -15.51 28.18 -8.04
C GLY A 391 -14.73 29.43 -7.58
N VAL A 392 -14.59 29.65 -6.27
CA VAL A 392 -13.84 30.79 -5.73
C VAL A 392 -12.50 30.31 -5.21
N ASN A 393 -11.42 30.86 -5.77
CA ASN A 393 -10.07 30.54 -5.31
C ASN A 393 -9.81 31.09 -3.91
N MET A 394 -9.28 30.25 -3.03
CA MET A 394 -8.85 30.61 -1.68
C MET A 394 -7.37 30.30 -1.47
N SER A 395 -6.76 30.99 -0.50
CA SER A 395 -5.40 30.69 -0.07
C SER A 395 -5.25 30.84 1.44
N PHE A 396 -4.42 29.99 2.02
CA PHE A 396 -4.09 30.02 3.45
C PHE A 396 -2.70 29.44 3.70
N ASN A 397 -2.13 29.74 4.87
CA ASN A 397 -0.82 29.24 5.27
C ASN A 397 -0.94 28.25 6.43
N LEU A 398 -0.17 27.16 6.31
CA LEU A 398 0.22 26.37 7.47
C LEU A 398 1.63 26.76 7.87
N TYR A 399 1.82 27.07 9.15
CA TYR A 399 3.09 27.43 9.75
C TYR A 399 3.63 26.28 10.57
N VAL A 400 4.92 26.01 10.41
CA VAL A 400 5.66 24.98 11.14
C VAL A 400 6.69 25.63 12.02
N THR A 401 6.60 25.38 13.32
CA THR A 401 7.59 25.83 14.29
C THR A 401 8.52 24.68 14.67
N ASN A 402 9.81 24.89 14.44
CA ASN A 402 10.88 24.02 14.90
C ASN A 402 11.19 24.27 16.37
N LEU A 403 11.05 23.25 17.21
CA LEU A 403 11.32 23.34 18.65
C LEU A 403 12.77 22.99 19.01
N CYS A 404 13.57 22.58 18.03
CA CYS A 404 14.99 22.30 18.17
C CYS A 404 15.83 23.55 17.86
N ASN A 405 17.09 23.53 18.25
CA ASN A 405 18.05 24.53 17.76
C ASN A 405 18.19 24.36 16.24
N THR A 406 18.10 25.46 15.49
CA THR A 406 18.16 25.48 14.02
C THR A 406 19.50 25.01 13.45
N SER A 407 20.56 25.04 14.26
CA SER A 407 21.87 24.46 13.92
C SER A 407 21.91 22.93 14.08
N VAL A 408 20.92 22.34 14.75
CA VAL A 408 20.81 20.90 15.04
C VAL A 408 19.80 20.25 14.09
N ALA A 409 18.61 20.83 13.98
CA ALA A 409 17.57 20.36 13.09
C ALA A 409 16.90 21.56 12.40
N THR A 410 16.49 21.40 11.15
CA THR A 410 15.74 22.40 10.36
C THR A 410 14.44 21.76 9.88
N ILE A 411 13.41 22.53 9.53
CA ILE A 411 12.23 21.95 8.86
C ILE A 411 12.64 21.60 7.43
N THR A 412 12.28 20.40 6.97
CA THR A 412 12.60 19.94 5.61
C THR A 412 11.37 19.70 4.77
N ASP A 413 10.23 19.38 5.39
CA ASP A 413 9.00 19.09 4.66
C ASP A 413 7.75 19.37 5.49
N LEU A 414 6.65 19.63 4.80
CA LEU A 414 5.29 19.58 5.33
C LEU A 414 4.41 18.90 4.30
N ILE A 415 3.92 17.72 4.65
CA ILE A 415 3.20 16.84 3.75
C ILE A 415 1.71 16.95 4.06
N SER A 416 0.91 17.36 3.08
CA SER A 416 -0.54 17.40 3.18
C SER A 416 -1.22 16.26 2.39
N SER A 417 -2.39 15.83 2.86
CA SER A 417 -3.28 14.87 2.19
C SER A 417 -4.74 15.21 2.47
N GLY A 418 -5.66 14.71 1.64
CA GLY A 418 -7.11 14.85 1.82
C GLY A 418 -7.81 15.43 0.59
N ILE A 419 -7.62 16.72 0.31
CA ILE A 419 -8.27 17.42 -0.80
C ILE A 419 -7.50 17.20 -2.11
N THR A 420 -8.15 16.63 -3.13
CA THR A 420 -7.52 16.18 -4.39
C THR A 420 -7.09 17.29 -5.34
N ASP A 421 -7.62 18.52 -5.20
CA ASP A 421 -7.32 19.66 -6.08
C ASP A 421 -6.61 20.83 -5.36
N ILE A 422 -6.04 20.56 -4.17
CA ILE A 422 -5.26 21.57 -3.47
C ILE A 422 -3.85 21.66 -4.04
N ILE A 423 -3.39 22.88 -4.27
CA ILE A 423 -2.04 23.15 -4.78
C ILE A 423 -1.16 23.53 -3.59
N ASP A 424 -0.08 22.77 -3.40
CA ASP A 424 1.01 23.03 -2.46
C ASP A 424 2.10 23.87 -3.17
N ASN A 425 2.38 25.07 -2.66
CA ASN A 425 3.40 25.97 -3.25
C ASN A 425 4.83 25.71 -2.72
N GLY A 426 5.03 24.65 -1.94
CA GLY A 426 6.30 24.26 -1.37
C GLY A 426 6.63 24.95 -0.05
N LEU A 427 7.50 24.30 0.72
CA LEU A 427 7.99 24.81 2.00
C LEU A 427 8.89 26.04 1.81
N THR A 428 8.56 27.11 2.51
CA THR A 428 9.32 28.35 2.54
C THR A 428 9.73 28.71 3.97
N ASP A 429 11.00 29.02 4.18
CA ASP A 429 11.49 29.48 5.49
C ASP A 429 11.11 30.94 5.76
N SER A 430 10.79 31.25 7.01
CA SER A 430 10.49 32.63 7.41
C SER A 430 11.76 33.49 7.33
N PRO A 431 11.68 34.67 6.68
CA PRO A 431 12.83 35.57 6.58
C PRO A 431 13.18 36.24 7.92
N THR A 432 12.28 36.21 8.91
CA THR A 432 12.43 36.91 10.19
C THR A 432 12.58 35.98 11.39
N ASN A 433 12.16 34.72 11.28
CA ASN A 433 12.27 33.73 12.34
C ASN A 433 12.85 32.42 11.79
N SER A 434 14.12 32.14 12.12
CA SER A 434 14.83 30.95 11.64
C SER A 434 14.24 29.63 12.14
N SER A 435 13.36 29.65 13.14
CA SER A 435 12.67 28.47 13.65
C SER A 435 11.27 28.28 13.04
N LEU A 436 10.87 29.14 12.10
CA LEU A 436 9.54 29.12 11.49
C LEU A 436 9.66 28.92 9.98
N SER A 437 8.91 27.96 9.46
CA SER A 437 8.71 27.75 8.02
C SER A 437 7.20 27.71 7.75
N TYR A 438 6.79 27.87 6.50
CA TYR A 438 5.37 27.82 6.13
C TYR A 438 5.17 27.27 4.72
N VAL A 439 4.00 26.70 4.48
CA VAL A 439 3.52 26.31 3.16
C VAL A 439 2.26 27.10 2.85
N THR A 440 2.22 27.67 1.66
CA THR A 440 1.02 28.34 1.14
C THR A 440 0.22 27.35 0.30
N TYR A 441 -1.02 27.12 0.71
CA TYR A 441 -1.97 26.32 -0.06
C TYR A 441 -2.89 27.23 -0.88
N THR A 442 -3.25 26.77 -2.07
CA THR A 442 -4.25 27.40 -2.92
C THR A 442 -5.24 26.36 -3.43
N TRP A 443 -6.54 26.66 -3.35
CA TRP A 443 -7.60 25.73 -3.72
C TRP A 443 -8.78 26.47 -4.35
N THR A 444 -9.36 25.90 -5.41
CA THR A 444 -10.63 26.35 -6.00
C THR A 444 -11.63 25.20 -5.96
N PRO A 445 -12.52 25.15 -4.94
CA PRO A 445 -13.46 24.05 -4.78
C PRO A 445 -14.37 23.88 -5.99
N GLN A 446 -14.61 22.64 -6.39
CA GLN A 446 -15.51 22.26 -7.49
C GLN A 446 -16.89 21.84 -6.97
N SER A 447 -17.85 21.64 -7.87
CA SER A 447 -19.23 21.27 -7.47
C SER A 447 -19.31 19.89 -6.81
N ASN A 448 -18.38 18.99 -7.11
CA ASN A 448 -18.21 17.68 -6.46
C ASN A 448 -17.63 17.79 -5.04
N ASP A 449 -17.09 18.94 -4.65
CA ASP A 449 -16.49 19.14 -3.33
C ASP A 449 -17.51 19.65 -2.28
N ILE A 450 -18.78 19.90 -2.66
CA ILE A 450 -19.82 20.39 -1.76
C ILE A 450 -19.96 19.48 -0.54
N GLY A 451 -19.92 20.06 0.66
CA GLY A 451 -19.95 19.34 1.92
C GLY A 451 -18.71 19.59 2.79
N LEU A 452 -18.43 18.67 3.70
CA LEU A 452 -17.22 18.73 4.53
C LEU A 452 -16.04 18.18 3.73
N GLN A 453 -14.97 18.97 3.67
CA GLN A 453 -13.71 18.60 3.05
C GLN A 453 -12.60 18.73 4.10
N GLU A 454 -11.77 17.72 4.28
CA GLU A 454 -10.71 17.72 5.28
C GLU A 454 -9.34 17.61 4.62
N MET A 455 -8.39 18.40 5.11
CA MET A 455 -6.98 18.26 4.78
C MET A 455 -6.19 18.05 6.06
N CYS A 456 -5.32 17.04 6.09
CA CYS A 456 -4.39 16.79 7.17
C CYS A 456 -2.94 17.00 6.70
N ALA A 457 -2.12 17.58 7.56
CA ALA A 457 -0.70 17.83 7.30
C ALA A 457 0.21 17.29 8.41
N VAL A 458 1.42 16.88 8.02
CA VAL A 458 2.48 16.38 8.91
C VAL A 458 3.80 17.03 8.52
N ALA A 459 4.52 17.59 9.49
CA ALA A 459 5.80 18.26 9.27
C ALA A 459 6.98 17.40 9.70
N TYR A 460 8.11 17.57 9.01
CA TYR A 460 9.34 16.82 9.23
C TYR A 460 10.53 17.76 9.42
N THR A 461 11.45 17.34 10.29
CA THR A 461 12.75 18.00 10.46
C THR A 461 13.84 17.28 9.66
N SER A 462 15.03 17.89 9.53
CA SER A 462 16.22 17.27 8.92
C SER A 462 16.77 16.07 9.71
N GLN A 463 16.27 15.85 10.93
CA GLN A 463 16.51 14.64 11.72
C GLN A 463 15.34 13.65 11.65
N MET A 464 14.40 13.91 10.75
CA MET A 464 13.21 13.10 10.46
C MET A 464 12.27 12.92 11.66
N VAL A 465 12.35 13.83 12.63
CA VAL A 465 11.35 13.92 13.70
C VAL A 465 10.07 14.54 13.13
N GLN A 466 8.97 13.82 13.30
CA GLN A 466 7.64 14.10 12.77
C GLN A 466 6.77 14.87 13.78
N SER A 467 5.90 15.78 13.30
CA SER A 467 4.81 16.37 14.09
C SER A 467 3.65 15.40 14.30
N SER A 468 2.81 15.66 15.30
CA SER A 468 1.44 15.12 15.28
C SER A 468 0.71 15.61 14.01
N PRO A 469 -0.19 14.80 13.42
CA PRO A 469 -1.03 15.26 12.32
C PRO A 469 -1.86 16.50 12.73
N PHE A 470 -1.94 17.48 11.82
CA PHE A 470 -2.75 18.68 11.97
C PHE A 470 -3.78 18.72 10.85
N CYS A 471 -5.07 18.64 11.20
CA CYS A 471 -6.16 18.59 10.24
C CYS A 471 -7.01 19.87 10.27
N VAL A 472 -7.43 20.30 9.08
CA VAL A 472 -8.34 21.42 8.87
C VAL A 472 -9.53 20.94 8.05
N THR A 473 -10.73 21.19 8.57
CA THR A 473 -11.99 20.83 7.90
C THR A 473 -12.67 22.08 7.34
N PHE A 474 -12.88 22.11 6.03
CA PHE A 474 -13.64 23.13 5.32
C PHE A 474 -15.08 22.67 5.08
N THR A 475 -16.00 23.64 4.98
CA THR A 475 -17.38 23.42 4.52
C THR A 475 -17.56 24.12 3.18
N VAL A 476 -17.66 23.35 2.12
CA VAL A 476 -17.88 23.83 0.75
C VAL A 476 -19.36 23.98 0.47
N GLN A 477 -19.75 25.15 -0.04
CA GLN A 477 -21.14 25.44 -0.38
C GLN A 477 -21.26 26.25 -1.67
N ASN A 478 -22.47 26.23 -2.25
CA ASN A 478 -22.76 26.89 -3.52
C ASN A 478 -23.16 28.37 -3.37
N SER A 479 -23.47 28.80 -2.14
CA SER A 479 -23.89 30.16 -1.81
C SER A 479 -22.70 31.06 -1.48
N SER A 480 -22.87 32.37 -1.71
CA SER A 480 -21.91 33.40 -1.33
C SER A 480 -21.58 33.32 0.16
N VAL A 481 -20.31 33.09 0.48
CA VAL A 481 -19.84 33.03 1.87
C VAL A 481 -19.33 34.40 2.30
N THR A 482 -19.79 34.88 3.46
CA THR A 482 -19.21 36.08 4.09
C THR A 482 -18.48 35.66 5.35
N CYS A 483 -17.15 35.62 5.31
CA CYS A 483 -16.35 35.32 6.48
C CYS A 483 -16.41 36.51 7.44
N VAL A 484 -17.01 36.32 8.63
CA VAL A 484 -16.98 37.34 9.68
C VAL A 484 -15.70 37.17 10.47
N THR A 485 -14.69 37.99 10.17
CA THR A 485 -13.45 38.03 10.93
C THR A 485 -13.76 38.56 12.33
N THR A 486 -13.75 37.69 13.34
CA THR A 486 -13.90 38.14 14.73
C THR A 486 -12.54 38.65 15.18
N THR A 487 -12.30 39.96 15.08
CA THR A 487 -11.14 40.61 15.70
C THR A 487 -11.35 40.63 17.20
N THR A 488 -10.71 39.69 17.91
CA THR A 488 -10.63 39.73 19.37
C THR A 488 -9.66 40.83 19.77
N THR A 489 -10.16 42.06 19.93
CA THR A 489 -9.40 43.16 20.53
C THR A 489 -9.13 42.80 21.99
N THR A 490 -7.89 42.42 22.30
CA THR A 490 -7.47 42.25 23.69
C THR A 490 -7.27 43.64 24.28
N GLU A 491 -8.31 44.19 24.91
CA GLU A 491 -8.17 45.41 25.71
C GLU A 491 -7.39 45.10 26.98
N SER A 492 -6.13 45.55 27.01
CA SER A 492 -5.34 45.68 28.24
C SER A 492 -6.09 46.57 29.23
N THR A 493 -6.64 45.97 30.28
CA THR A 493 -7.27 46.70 31.37
C THR A 493 -6.19 47.30 32.28
N THR A 494 -5.83 48.57 32.05
CA THR A 494 -5.10 49.38 33.02
C THR A 494 -6.08 49.90 34.07
N THR A 495 -6.00 49.35 35.28
CA THR A 495 -6.71 49.85 36.46
C THR A 495 -6.20 51.24 36.82
N SER A 496 -7.02 52.26 36.62
CA SER A 496 -6.83 53.57 37.25
C SER A 496 -8.10 53.98 37.98
N THR A 497 -7.97 54.05 39.30
CA THR A 497 -8.97 54.51 40.25
C THR A 497 -9.18 56.00 40.08
N SER A 498 -10.41 56.44 39.76
CA SER A 498 -10.83 57.80 40.10
C SER A 498 -12.35 57.89 40.28
N THR A 499 -12.69 58.81 41.16
CA THR A 499 -13.88 58.94 41.99
C THR A 499 -14.98 59.77 41.32
N THR A 500 -16.24 59.37 41.54
CA THR A 500 -17.48 60.21 41.62
C THR A 500 -17.76 61.27 40.54
N THR A 501 -18.93 61.16 39.88
CA THR A 501 -20.13 61.99 40.15
C THR A 501 -21.27 61.58 39.20
N ALA A 502 -22.48 61.46 39.73
CA ALA A 502 -23.70 61.07 39.04
C ALA A 502 -24.33 62.22 38.24
N THR A 503 -24.87 61.96 37.04
CA THR A 503 -26.20 62.47 36.61
C THR A 503 -26.75 61.74 35.37
N SER A 504 -27.95 61.15 35.55
CA SER A 504 -29.13 61.07 34.65
C SER A 504 -29.05 60.60 33.18
N SER A 505 -29.73 59.46 32.98
CA SER A 505 -30.80 59.15 31.99
C SER A 505 -30.49 59.10 30.49
N THR A 506 -30.59 57.90 29.92
CA THR A 506 -31.72 57.51 29.03
C THR A 506 -31.75 55.99 28.80
N THR A 507 -32.97 55.47 28.73
CA THR A 507 -33.33 54.06 28.63
C THR A 507 -33.26 53.57 27.18
N SER A 508 -32.60 52.45 26.93
CA SER A 508 -32.94 51.57 25.79
C SER A 508 -32.70 50.11 26.15
N THR A 509 -33.74 49.33 25.89
CA THR A 509 -34.00 47.96 26.33
C THR A 509 -33.00 46.98 25.73
N THR A 510 -32.26 46.24 26.56
CA THR A 510 -31.46 45.08 26.14
C THR A 510 -32.19 43.81 26.56
N THR A 511 -32.67 43.04 25.58
CA THR A 511 -33.13 41.66 25.79
C THR A 511 -31.90 40.78 25.96
N SER A 512 -31.64 40.33 27.18
CA SER A 512 -30.61 39.32 27.47
C SER A 512 -31.17 37.92 27.17
N VAL A 513 -30.62 37.27 26.15
CA VAL A 513 -30.78 35.83 25.94
C VAL A 513 -29.67 35.14 26.75
N THR A 514 -30.05 34.46 27.83
CA THR A 514 -29.16 33.56 28.57
C THR A 514 -29.04 32.25 27.80
N ILE A 515 -27.87 31.99 27.21
CA ILE A 515 -27.53 30.66 26.69
C ILE A 515 -26.75 29.92 27.77
N THR A 516 -27.38 28.89 28.32
CA THR A 516 -26.78 27.92 29.24
C THR A 516 -25.81 27.05 28.46
N THR A 517 -24.51 27.13 28.76
CA THR A 517 -23.51 26.19 28.26
C THR A 517 -23.65 24.86 29.00
N ALA A 518 -24.22 23.85 28.33
CA ALA A 518 -24.14 22.46 28.76
C ALA A 518 -22.75 21.93 28.38
N THR A 519 -21.93 21.66 29.40
CA THR A 519 -20.67 20.92 29.25
C THR A 519 -21.00 19.44 29.17
N THR A 520 -20.87 18.84 27.99
CA THR A 520 -20.82 17.38 27.85
C THR A 520 -19.38 16.96 27.63
N SER A 521 -18.78 16.35 28.66
CA SER A 521 -17.53 15.61 28.53
C SER A 521 -17.80 14.34 27.71
N SER A 522 -17.20 14.21 26.53
CA SER A 522 -17.00 12.90 25.91
C SER A 522 -15.64 12.37 26.35
N LYS A 523 -15.68 11.24 27.06
CA LYS A 523 -14.53 10.44 27.42
C LYS A 523 -13.90 9.88 26.15
N ALA A 524 -12.62 10.19 25.94
CA ALA A 524 -11.78 9.39 25.06
C ALA A 524 -11.59 8.01 25.72
N TYR A 525 -12.01 6.94 25.02
CA TYR A 525 -11.53 5.60 25.30
C TYR A 525 -10.29 5.36 24.46
N ILE A 526 -9.24 4.97 25.16
CA ILE A 526 -7.92 4.52 24.67
C ILE A 526 -8.06 3.16 24.01
#